data_AF-G3ADY4-F1
#
_entry.id   AF-G3ADY4-F1
#
_cell.length_a   1.000
_cell.length_b   1.000
_cell.length_c   1.000
_cell.angle_alpha   90.00
_cell.angle_beta   90.00
_cell.angle_gamma   90.00
#
_symmetry.space_group_name_H-M   'P 1'
#
loop_
_entity.id
_entity.type
_entity.pdbx_description
1 polymer ?
#
loop_
_entity_poly.entity_id
_entity_poly.type
_entity_poly.pdbx_seq_one_letter_code
_entity_poly.pdbx_strand_id
1 'polypeptide(L)'
;MLSRLAKRNCRLVKSVRPIVPTAIVRFQSTTAEPKEVFTKLSDTADPQRSQFFQYTWGSWLTDDKLKKKQRETVFSIEGISTLVDELNGHKGDGTINTPKQLKDGTSILSHNLNEEILGKLGQGTSKLLIKSIASVYEGKHHRIYKLLLSTGKELALRIPYKLESDFAISAKIKSEVATLDFLNLKLGLNVPKVLAYGESKSNQLQTPFILQEFIDGSLLMKNWNPLLPDSEGSAKHLKEVIDPIADFNDKLLSITFNKYGSLYFKNDVDVKLQSDLPYEGETDNVLANRWRIGPSVERPFTKNKGKLTKAQIEQYSGPWTNPVDVITSVADIELENAKTRLSLVQADAGEVTSEDLLKKQVTTFEHFKQIGAKLLNPTSKSIMNVEELFKPRLYVPDLDPLNVIVKDGEHYFVDFEGATIKPFILTNYPNFVAYHGAKVFDLEQDIPGYNEMDEVEKQQYEFMYYKTRNERLWEVELNNKRHDLIAVASPHIKLLKSPYIQTLEMKSDKDYLYIEGSIIQLQAMWDSYVANELTNTSESEFPVEYTEAELDQHQTDLQEFQLETVSTPFAASGGWIPQDIFNTLKEQGIIVETEDGQYKLETEKMLDEEPKQD
;
A
#
# COMPACT_ATOMS: atom_id res chain seq x y z
N MET A 1 29.86 27.66 21.71
CA MET A 1 28.41 27.38 21.70
C MET A 1 28.04 26.13 20.90
N LEU A 2 28.76 25.80 19.81
CA LEU A 2 28.58 24.57 19.01
C LEU A 2 28.68 23.23 19.78
N SER A 3 29.44 23.14 20.88
CA SER A 3 29.59 21.88 21.64
C SER A 3 28.46 21.58 22.63
N ARG A 4 27.59 22.55 22.94
CA ARG A 4 26.40 22.35 23.81
C ARG A 4 25.20 21.84 23.01
N LEU A 5 25.00 22.33 21.78
CA LEU A 5 23.96 21.84 20.86
C LEU A 5 24.20 20.39 20.44
N ALA A 6 25.41 20.02 20.04
CA ALA A 6 25.73 18.63 19.68
C ALA A 6 25.58 17.63 20.85
N LYS A 7 25.95 18.03 22.08
CA LYS A 7 25.80 17.19 23.29
C LYS A 7 24.36 17.13 23.81
N ARG A 8 23.52 18.15 23.57
CA ARG A 8 22.07 18.09 23.85
C ARG A 8 21.35 17.21 22.84
N ASN A 9 21.66 17.32 21.55
CA ASN A 9 21.10 16.47 20.50
C ASN A 9 21.42 14.98 20.75
N CYS A 10 22.64 14.63 21.17
CA CYS A 10 22.97 13.26 21.58
C CYS A 10 22.28 12.76 22.87
N ARG A 11 21.82 13.65 23.76
CA ARG A 11 21.02 13.27 24.95
C ARG A 11 19.52 13.20 24.64
N LEU A 12 19.02 14.05 23.76
CA LEU A 12 17.64 14.08 23.29
C LEU A 12 17.29 12.84 22.45
N VAL A 13 18.26 12.29 21.71
CA VAL A 13 18.11 11.00 20.97
C VAL A 13 18.01 9.79 21.91
N LYS A 14 18.47 9.89 23.17
CA LYS A 14 18.50 8.76 24.12
C LYS A 14 17.30 8.70 25.08
N SER A 15 16.42 9.70 25.13
CA SER A 15 15.37 9.77 26.16
C SER A 15 13.96 9.45 25.66
N VAL A 16 13.80 8.94 24.43
CA VAL A 16 12.51 8.36 24.02
C VAL A 16 12.41 6.99 24.68
N ARG A 17 11.84 6.93 25.88
CA ARG A 17 11.26 5.67 26.35
C ARG A 17 10.18 5.30 25.34
N PRO A 18 10.25 4.15 24.65
CA PRO A 18 9.14 3.73 23.82
C PRO A 18 7.96 3.54 24.77
N ILE A 19 6.91 4.35 24.61
CA ILE A 19 5.61 4.03 25.17
C ILE A 19 5.10 2.87 24.31
N VAL A 20 5.45 1.65 24.70
CA VAL A 20 4.88 0.44 24.12
C VAL A 20 3.48 0.32 24.72
N PRO A 21 2.41 0.13 23.91
CA PRO A 21 1.07 -0.11 24.44
C PRO A 21 1.12 -1.32 25.39
N THR A 22 0.76 -1.12 26.65
CA THR A 22 0.87 -2.12 27.73
C THR A 22 -0.15 -3.26 27.66
N ALA A 23 -1.02 -3.30 26.65
CA ALA A 23 -1.86 -4.45 26.36
C ALA A 23 -2.42 -4.31 24.94
N ILE A 24 -1.82 -5.02 23.97
CA ILE A 24 -2.56 -5.31 22.74
C ILE A 24 -3.40 -6.54 23.07
N VAL A 25 -4.63 -6.34 23.54
CA VAL A 25 -5.63 -7.42 23.52
C VAL A 25 -5.77 -7.84 22.07
N ARG A 26 -5.20 -8.99 21.72
CA ARG A 26 -5.43 -9.62 20.41
C ARG A 26 -6.86 -10.15 20.43
N PHE A 27 -7.80 -9.33 20.00
CA PHE A 27 -9.10 -9.84 19.58
C PHE A 27 -8.85 -10.67 18.32
N GLN A 28 -8.83 -11.99 18.49
CA GLN A 28 -8.85 -12.90 17.35
C GLN A 28 -10.27 -12.89 16.79
N SER A 29 -10.40 -12.49 15.53
CA SER A 29 -11.64 -12.66 14.79
C SER A 29 -11.97 -14.15 14.73
N THR A 30 -12.98 -14.57 15.47
CA THR A 30 -13.59 -15.89 15.28
C THR A 30 -14.60 -15.71 14.16
N THR A 31 -14.17 -15.74 12.90
CA THR A 31 -15.06 -15.60 11.76
C THR A 31 -16.19 -16.62 11.85
N ALA A 32 -17.36 -16.20 12.35
CA ALA A 32 -18.62 -16.81 11.99
C ALA A 32 -18.81 -16.55 10.49
N GLU A 33 -19.33 -17.54 9.76
CA GLU A 33 -19.57 -17.38 8.32
C GLU A 33 -20.34 -16.07 8.06
N PRO A 34 -19.85 -15.20 7.15
CA PRO A 34 -20.52 -13.94 6.88
C PRO A 34 -21.96 -14.21 6.47
N LYS A 35 -22.90 -13.42 7.00
CA LYS A 35 -24.32 -13.58 6.69
C LYS A 35 -24.52 -13.45 5.17
N GLU A 36 -24.84 -14.55 4.52
CA GLU A 36 -25.04 -14.58 3.07
C GLU A 36 -26.32 -13.79 2.70
N VAL A 37 -26.18 -12.88 1.75
CA VAL A 37 -27.31 -12.13 1.17
C VAL A 37 -27.49 -12.60 -0.27
N PHE A 38 -28.66 -13.15 -0.56
CA PHE A 38 -29.00 -13.64 -1.90
C PHE A 38 -29.94 -12.66 -2.59
N THR A 39 -29.60 -12.30 -3.83
CA THR A 39 -30.51 -11.56 -4.71
C THR A 39 -30.66 -12.26 -6.05
N LYS A 40 -31.85 -12.19 -6.65
CA LYS A 40 -32.09 -12.77 -7.98
C LYS A 40 -31.40 -11.91 -9.04
N LEU A 41 -30.53 -12.54 -9.83
CA LEU A 41 -29.75 -11.86 -10.89
C LEU A 41 -30.62 -11.11 -11.92
N SER A 42 -31.85 -11.57 -12.15
CA SER A 42 -32.78 -11.00 -13.14
C SER A 42 -33.86 -10.09 -12.56
N ASP A 43 -33.92 -9.90 -11.24
CA ASP A 43 -34.97 -9.13 -10.57
C ASP A 43 -34.40 -7.83 -10.00
N THR A 44 -34.50 -6.75 -10.78
CA THR A 44 -34.01 -5.44 -10.37
C THR A 44 -34.78 -4.85 -9.18
N ALA A 45 -35.97 -5.37 -8.88
CA ALA A 45 -36.84 -4.91 -7.80
C ALA A 45 -36.73 -5.77 -6.53
N ASP A 46 -35.81 -6.74 -6.50
CA ASP A 46 -35.58 -7.58 -5.34
C ASP A 46 -35.21 -6.71 -4.11
N PRO A 47 -35.99 -6.76 -3.02
CA PRO A 47 -35.74 -5.94 -1.84
C PRO A 47 -34.41 -6.26 -1.15
N GLN A 48 -33.81 -7.43 -1.39
CA GLN A 48 -32.49 -7.80 -0.87
C GLN A 48 -31.33 -7.26 -1.73
N ARG A 49 -31.61 -6.75 -2.93
CA ARG A 49 -30.60 -6.28 -3.88
C ARG A 49 -29.78 -5.10 -3.37
N SER A 50 -30.36 -4.24 -2.55
CA SER A 50 -29.63 -3.12 -1.93
C SER A 50 -28.61 -3.62 -0.89
N GLN A 51 -28.98 -4.60 -0.07
CA GLN A 51 -28.09 -5.18 0.95
C GLN A 51 -26.87 -5.85 0.33
N PHE A 52 -27.01 -6.41 -0.88
CA PHE A 52 -25.90 -7.02 -1.62
C PHE A 52 -24.74 -6.05 -1.92
N PHE A 53 -25.01 -4.74 -2.06
CA PHE A 53 -23.98 -3.73 -2.36
C PHE A 53 -23.40 -3.06 -1.12
N GLN A 54 -24.01 -3.24 0.05
CA GLN A 54 -23.60 -2.61 1.29
C GLN A 54 -22.30 -3.22 1.82
N TYR A 55 -21.47 -2.39 2.45
CA TYR A 55 -20.26 -2.82 3.14
C TYR A 55 -20.63 -3.46 4.49
N THR A 56 -20.03 -4.62 4.78
CA THR A 56 -20.40 -5.45 5.93
C THR A 56 -19.23 -5.94 6.78
N TRP A 57 -17.98 -5.77 6.33
CA TRP A 57 -16.82 -6.41 6.96
C TRP A 57 -16.30 -5.72 8.22
N GLY A 58 -16.72 -4.50 8.50
CA GLY A 58 -16.34 -3.79 9.71
C GLY A 58 -17.13 -2.53 9.94
N SER A 59 -16.87 -1.93 11.10
CA SER A 59 -17.48 -0.68 11.53
C SER A 59 -16.41 0.30 11.99
N TRP A 60 -16.70 1.59 11.85
CA TRP A 60 -15.86 2.66 12.37
C TRP A 60 -16.42 3.20 13.66
N LEU A 61 -15.54 3.58 14.59
CA LEU A 61 -15.97 4.31 15.79
C LEU A 61 -16.55 5.69 15.45
N THR A 62 -16.02 6.33 14.41
CA THR A 62 -16.45 7.64 13.92
C THR A 62 -16.86 7.58 12.45
N ASP A 63 -17.97 8.24 12.13
CA ASP A 63 -18.58 8.37 10.81
C ASP A 63 -18.97 7.04 10.14
N ASP A 64 -19.31 6.01 10.93
CA ASP A 64 -19.58 4.64 10.44
C ASP A 64 -20.53 4.61 9.23
N LYS A 65 -21.68 5.29 9.34
CA LYS A 65 -22.68 5.36 8.27
C LYS A 65 -22.12 5.98 6.99
N LEU A 66 -21.32 7.04 7.12
CA LEU A 66 -20.71 7.71 5.97
C LEU A 66 -19.61 6.83 5.35
N LYS A 67 -18.74 6.23 6.17
CA LYS A 67 -17.64 5.36 5.72
C LYS A 67 -18.15 4.09 5.02
N LYS A 68 -19.25 3.50 5.51
CA LYS A 68 -19.95 2.38 4.88
C LYS A 68 -20.60 2.80 3.56
N LYS A 69 -21.28 3.95 3.52
CA LYS A 69 -21.88 4.48 2.29
C LYS A 69 -20.85 4.78 1.21
N GLN A 70 -19.69 5.32 1.58
CA GLN A 70 -18.56 5.55 0.65
C GLN A 70 -17.98 4.26 0.06
N ARG A 71 -18.23 3.12 0.73
CA ARG A 71 -17.81 1.77 0.32
C ARG A 71 -18.94 0.95 -0.30
N GLU A 72 -20.09 1.56 -0.55
CA GLU A 72 -21.15 0.92 -1.31
C GLU A 72 -20.72 0.80 -2.78
N THR A 73 -20.76 -0.41 -3.33
CA THR A 73 -20.23 -0.74 -4.67
C THR A 73 -21.36 -1.15 -5.60
N VAL A 74 -22.24 -0.21 -5.93
CA VAL A 74 -23.37 -0.46 -6.83
C VAL A 74 -22.87 -0.60 -8.28
N PHE A 75 -23.26 -1.70 -8.93
CA PHE A 75 -22.98 -1.96 -10.35
C PHE A 75 -24.16 -2.69 -11.03
N SER A 76 -24.18 -2.70 -12.36
CA SER A 76 -25.20 -3.43 -13.12
C SER A 76 -24.90 -4.94 -13.17
N ILE A 77 -25.72 -5.74 -12.47
CA ILE A 77 -25.67 -7.21 -12.50
C ILE A 77 -26.02 -7.73 -13.91
N GLU A 78 -26.94 -7.08 -14.59
CA GLU A 78 -27.31 -7.37 -15.98
C GLU A 78 -26.15 -7.04 -16.93
N GLY A 79 -25.43 -5.95 -16.66
CA GLY A 79 -24.25 -5.53 -17.39
C GLY A 79 -23.12 -6.55 -17.33
N ILE A 80 -22.76 -7.03 -16.13
CA ILE A 80 -21.75 -8.10 -16.01
C ILE A 80 -22.20 -9.41 -16.66
N SER A 81 -23.49 -9.74 -16.58
CA SER A 81 -24.03 -10.93 -17.26
C SER A 81 -23.92 -10.83 -18.78
N THR A 82 -24.18 -9.64 -19.34
CA THR A 82 -24.04 -9.36 -20.77
C THR A 82 -22.58 -9.40 -21.21
N LEU A 83 -21.69 -8.77 -20.45
CA LEU A 83 -20.26 -8.78 -20.71
C LEU A 83 -19.71 -10.21 -20.72
N VAL A 84 -20.05 -11.03 -19.72
CA VAL A 84 -19.59 -12.44 -19.66
C VAL A 84 -20.02 -13.25 -20.88
N ASP A 85 -21.24 -13.06 -21.37
CA ASP A 85 -21.71 -13.71 -22.61
C ASP A 85 -20.92 -13.21 -23.84
N GLU A 86 -20.68 -11.90 -23.93
CA GLU A 86 -19.90 -11.28 -25.01
C GLU A 86 -18.44 -11.77 -25.04
N LEU A 87 -17.81 -11.95 -23.87
CA LEU A 87 -16.44 -12.48 -23.76
C LEU A 87 -16.29 -13.88 -24.37
N ASN A 88 -17.34 -14.71 -24.32
CA ASN A 88 -17.31 -16.04 -24.94
C ASN A 88 -17.18 -15.95 -26.48
N GLY A 89 -17.71 -14.90 -27.11
CA GLY A 89 -17.53 -14.62 -28.54
C GLY A 89 -16.15 -14.05 -28.91
N HIS A 90 -15.33 -13.73 -27.92
CA HIS A 90 -13.97 -13.18 -28.08
C HIS A 90 -12.86 -14.13 -27.65
N LYS A 91 -13.18 -15.42 -27.45
CA LYS A 91 -12.18 -16.44 -27.17
C LYS A 91 -11.08 -16.44 -28.24
N GLY A 92 -9.85 -16.28 -27.78
CA GLY A 92 -8.66 -16.29 -28.65
C GLY A 92 -8.11 -17.71 -28.82
N ASP A 93 -7.19 -17.86 -29.77
CA ASP A 93 -6.34 -19.04 -29.95
C ASP A 93 -5.11 -19.03 -29.02
N GLY A 94 -5.06 -18.09 -28.07
CA GLY A 94 -3.90 -17.83 -27.20
C GLY A 94 -2.91 -16.80 -27.77
N THR A 95 -3.11 -16.32 -29.00
CA THR A 95 -2.24 -15.28 -29.58
C THR A 95 -2.32 -14.00 -28.75
N ILE A 96 -1.17 -13.54 -28.25
CA ILE A 96 -1.05 -12.32 -27.46
C ILE A 96 -1.24 -11.11 -28.40
N ASN A 97 -2.35 -10.42 -28.21
CA ASN A 97 -2.73 -9.22 -28.95
C ASN A 97 -2.78 -8.01 -28.01
N THR A 98 -2.65 -6.80 -28.58
CA THR A 98 -2.91 -5.57 -27.82
C THR A 98 -4.32 -5.59 -27.23
N PRO A 99 -4.55 -5.02 -26.03
CA PRO A 99 -5.89 -4.92 -25.46
C PRO A 99 -6.88 -4.34 -26.47
N LYS A 100 -8.04 -4.99 -26.60
CA LYS A 100 -9.08 -4.61 -27.54
C LYS A 100 -10.20 -3.91 -26.77
N GLN A 101 -10.58 -2.72 -27.21
CA GLN A 101 -11.74 -2.03 -26.66
C GLN A 101 -13.03 -2.52 -27.36
N LEU A 102 -14.03 -2.86 -26.57
CA LEU A 102 -15.38 -3.20 -26.99
C LEU A 102 -16.21 -1.93 -27.21
N LYS A 103 -17.38 -2.08 -27.83
CA LYS A 103 -18.26 -0.95 -28.17
C LYS A 103 -18.79 -0.20 -26.95
N ASP A 104 -18.86 -0.87 -25.80
CA ASP A 104 -19.35 -0.29 -24.56
C ASP A 104 -18.28 0.49 -23.79
N GLY A 105 -17.01 0.44 -24.23
CA GLY A 105 -15.87 1.07 -23.55
C GLY A 105 -15.00 0.10 -22.73
N THR A 106 -15.45 -1.15 -22.53
CA THR A 106 -14.68 -2.19 -21.83
C THR A 106 -13.46 -2.62 -22.65
N SER A 107 -12.31 -2.79 -22.00
CA SER A 107 -11.11 -3.35 -22.63
C SER A 107 -10.95 -4.83 -22.29
N ILE A 108 -10.58 -5.65 -23.27
CA ILE A 108 -10.39 -7.09 -23.11
C ILE A 108 -8.97 -7.55 -23.48
N LEU A 109 -8.49 -8.57 -22.78
CA LEU A 109 -7.22 -9.25 -23.05
C LEU A 109 -7.54 -10.61 -23.70
N SER A 110 -7.70 -10.63 -25.02
CA SER A 110 -8.23 -11.79 -25.75
C SER A 110 -7.42 -13.09 -25.59
N HIS A 111 -6.12 -12.99 -25.31
CA HIS A 111 -5.25 -14.16 -25.10
C HIS A 111 -5.58 -14.92 -23.79
N ASN A 112 -6.19 -14.25 -22.81
CA ASN A 112 -6.67 -14.87 -21.57
C ASN A 112 -8.09 -15.42 -21.71
N LEU A 113 -8.81 -15.09 -22.79
CA LEU A 113 -10.16 -15.61 -23.04
C LEU A 113 -10.06 -17.01 -23.67
N ASN A 114 -10.00 -18.05 -22.85
CA ASN A 114 -9.84 -19.43 -23.30
C ASN A 114 -10.75 -20.40 -22.52
N GLU A 115 -10.77 -21.68 -22.92
CA GLU A 115 -11.59 -22.72 -22.27
C GLU A 115 -11.10 -23.09 -20.86
N GLU A 116 -9.84 -22.83 -20.52
CA GLU A 116 -9.30 -23.10 -19.17
C GLU A 116 -9.97 -22.19 -18.13
N ILE A 117 -10.13 -20.91 -18.46
CA ILE A 117 -10.71 -19.90 -17.57
C ILE A 117 -12.23 -19.82 -17.70
N LEU A 118 -12.77 -19.76 -18.92
CA LEU A 118 -14.23 -19.58 -19.13
C LEU A 118 -14.99 -20.91 -19.21
N GLY A 119 -14.30 -22.02 -19.42
CA GLY A 119 -14.91 -23.33 -19.64
C GLY A 119 -15.48 -23.49 -21.04
N LYS A 120 -15.89 -24.73 -21.33
CA LYS A 120 -16.54 -25.12 -22.58
C LYS A 120 -18.05 -25.17 -22.41
N LEU A 121 -18.79 -24.57 -23.32
CA LEU A 121 -20.26 -24.65 -23.31
C LEU A 121 -20.70 -26.09 -23.61
N GLY A 122 -21.75 -26.55 -22.90
CA GLY A 122 -22.37 -27.84 -23.15
C GLY A 122 -23.05 -27.90 -24.52
N GLN A 123 -23.24 -29.11 -25.06
CA GLN A 123 -23.94 -29.32 -26.32
C GLN A 123 -25.34 -28.67 -26.28
N GLY A 124 -25.66 -27.85 -27.29
CA GLY A 124 -26.93 -27.12 -27.38
C GLY A 124 -27.03 -25.83 -26.57
N THR A 125 -25.98 -25.45 -25.82
CA THR A 125 -25.94 -24.16 -25.08
C THR A 125 -25.21 -23.12 -25.91
N SER A 126 -25.87 -21.99 -26.20
CA SER A 126 -25.29 -20.89 -26.99
C SER A 126 -24.75 -19.73 -26.17
N LYS A 127 -25.07 -19.66 -24.87
CA LYS A 127 -24.72 -18.54 -23.99
C LYS A 127 -23.89 -18.95 -22.79
N LEU A 128 -22.92 -18.12 -22.44
CA LEU A 128 -22.20 -18.23 -21.18
C LEU A 128 -22.94 -17.42 -20.12
N LEU A 129 -23.47 -18.10 -19.10
CA LEU A 129 -24.33 -17.47 -18.09
C LEU A 129 -23.61 -17.42 -16.74
N ILE A 130 -23.94 -16.42 -15.93
CA ILE A 130 -23.57 -16.38 -14.51
C ILE A 130 -24.66 -17.12 -13.72
N LYS A 131 -24.28 -18.14 -12.96
CA LYS A 131 -25.16 -18.91 -12.06
C LYS A 131 -25.33 -18.22 -10.71
N SER A 132 -24.25 -17.67 -10.15
CA SER A 132 -24.29 -16.94 -8.89
C SER A 132 -23.19 -15.89 -8.83
N ILE A 133 -23.44 -14.87 -8.01
CA ILE A 133 -22.47 -13.83 -7.65
C ILE A 133 -22.43 -13.76 -6.13
N ALA A 134 -21.24 -13.87 -5.54
CA ALA A 134 -21.06 -13.79 -4.09
C ALA A 134 -19.97 -12.76 -3.76
N SER A 135 -20.21 -11.89 -2.77
CA SER A 135 -19.13 -11.07 -2.21
C SER A 135 -18.21 -11.97 -1.38
N VAL A 136 -16.94 -12.05 -1.75
CA VAL A 136 -15.96 -12.95 -1.08
C VAL A 136 -14.87 -12.19 -0.34
N TYR A 137 -14.68 -10.89 -0.64
CA TYR A 137 -13.70 -10.06 0.04
C TYR A 137 -14.08 -8.57 0.01
N GLU A 138 -14.00 -7.88 1.15
CA GLU A 138 -14.18 -6.42 1.25
C GLU A 138 -12.92 -5.79 1.87
N GLY A 139 -12.01 -5.33 1.01
CA GLY A 139 -10.72 -4.77 1.42
C GLY A 139 -10.78 -3.31 1.84
N LYS A 140 -9.63 -2.64 1.84
CA LYS A 140 -9.55 -1.20 2.12
C LYS A 140 -10.00 -0.33 0.94
N HIS A 141 -9.69 -0.78 -0.28
CA HIS A 141 -9.83 -0.02 -1.51
C HIS A 141 -10.82 -0.63 -2.52
N HIS A 142 -11.11 -1.93 -2.41
CA HIS A 142 -11.98 -2.62 -3.35
C HIS A 142 -12.82 -3.70 -2.69
N ARG A 143 -13.93 -4.03 -3.34
CA ARG A 143 -14.73 -5.23 -3.09
C ARG A 143 -14.51 -6.25 -4.18
N ILE A 144 -14.44 -7.52 -3.80
CA ILE A 144 -14.27 -8.65 -4.72
C ILE A 144 -15.50 -9.53 -4.68
N TYR A 145 -16.07 -9.75 -5.86
CA TYR A 145 -17.19 -10.65 -6.09
C TYR A 145 -16.70 -11.88 -6.85
N LYS A 146 -17.05 -13.07 -6.38
CA LYS A 146 -16.87 -14.33 -7.11
C LYS A 146 -18.08 -14.57 -8.01
N LEU A 147 -17.82 -14.80 -9.30
CA LEU A 147 -18.84 -15.16 -10.30
C LEU A 147 -18.72 -16.65 -10.61
N LEU A 148 -19.77 -17.43 -10.36
CA LEU A 148 -19.84 -18.82 -10.80
C LEU A 148 -20.49 -18.90 -12.18
N LEU A 149 -19.78 -19.43 -13.17
CA LEU A 149 -20.25 -19.54 -14.55
C LEU A 149 -21.08 -20.82 -14.78
N SER A 150 -21.86 -20.83 -15.85
CA SER A 150 -22.67 -21.99 -16.27
C SER A 150 -21.83 -23.23 -16.56
N THR A 151 -20.57 -23.02 -16.96
CA THR A 151 -19.53 -24.03 -17.21
C THR A 151 -18.91 -24.60 -15.93
N GLY A 152 -19.23 -24.07 -14.76
CA GLY A 152 -18.64 -24.45 -13.47
C GLY A 152 -17.31 -23.77 -13.16
N LYS A 153 -16.82 -22.90 -14.05
CA LYS A 153 -15.65 -22.05 -13.80
C LYS A 153 -16.00 -20.83 -12.95
N GLU A 154 -15.00 -20.26 -12.30
CA GLU A 154 -15.16 -19.12 -11.39
C GLU A 154 -14.29 -17.94 -11.85
N LEU A 155 -14.83 -16.73 -11.71
CA LEU A 155 -14.12 -15.48 -11.99
C LEU A 155 -14.15 -14.56 -10.76
N ALA A 156 -13.15 -13.70 -10.65
CA ALA A 156 -13.10 -12.62 -9.66
C ALA A 156 -13.42 -11.28 -10.34
N LEU A 157 -14.48 -10.61 -9.88
CA LEU A 157 -14.83 -9.25 -10.25
C LEU A 157 -14.40 -8.31 -9.12
N ARG A 158 -13.38 -7.51 -9.37
CA ARG A 158 -12.86 -6.50 -8.43
C ARG A 158 -13.44 -5.14 -8.79
N ILE A 159 -14.05 -4.47 -7.81
CA ILE A 159 -14.67 -3.15 -7.97
C ILE A 159 -14.06 -2.20 -6.92
N PRO A 160 -13.40 -1.11 -7.35
CA PRO A 160 -12.85 -0.13 -6.42
C PRO A 160 -13.96 0.66 -5.73
N TYR A 161 -13.73 1.03 -4.47
CA TYR A 161 -14.55 2.00 -3.76
C TYR A 161 -14.30 3.41 -4.33
N LYS A 162 -15.33 4.26 -4.35
CA LYS A 162 -15.20 5.65 -4.81
C LYS A 162 -14.60 6.54 -3.71
N LEU A 163 -13.36 6.24 -3.31
CA LEU A 163 -12.61 6.96 -2.28
C LEU A 163 -11.64 8.00 -2.85
N GLU A 164 -11.30 7.88 -4.14
CA GLU A 164 -10.39 8.78 -4.86
C GLU A 164 -11.11 9.41 -6.07
N SER A 165 -10.43 10.31 -6.77
CA SER A 165 -10.96 10.92 -7.99
C SER A 165 -11.12 9.88 -9.11
N ASP A 166 -12.05 10.14 -10.04
CA ASP A 166 -12.26 9.25 -11.20
C ASP A 166 -10.97 9.13 -12.05
N PHE A 167 -10.13 10.18 -12.08
CA PHE A 167 -8.81 10.15 -12.71
C PHE A 167 -7.85 9.16 -12.02
N ALA A 168 -7.75 9.21 -10.70
CA ALA A 168 -6.88 8.31 -9.93
C ALA A 168 -7.31 6.84 -10.09
N ILE A 169 -8.61 6.56 -10.01
CA ILE A 169 -9.16 5.20 -10.19
C ILE A 169 -8.84 4.69 -11.60
N SER A 170 -9.05 5.51 -12.63
CA SER A 170 -8.75 5.15 -14.01
C SER A 170 -7.26 4.85 -14.22
N ALA A 171 -6.37 5.71 -13.72
CA ALA A 171 -4.93 5.54 -13.83
C ALA A 171 -4.45 4.27 -13.12
N LYS A 172 -4.95 3.99 -11.92
CA LYS A 172 -4.64 2.78 -11.14
C LYS A 172 -5.07 1.50 -11.85
N ILE A 173 -6.31 1.44 -12.38
CA ILE A 173 -6.80 0.26 -13.11
C ILE A 173 -5.94 -0.01 -14.34
N LYS A 174 -5.68 1.01 -15.19
CA LYS A 174 -4.84 0.84 -16.38
C LYS A 174 -3.43 0.33 -16.00
N SER A 175 -2.85 0.91 -14.94
CA SER A 175 -1.51 0.55 -14.48
C SER A 175 -1.46 -0.87 -13.90
N GLU A 176 -2.44 -1.24 -13.09
CA GLU A 176 -2.51 -2.54 -12.43
C GLU A 176 -2.68 -3.66 -13.46
N VAL A 177 -3.58 -3.50 -14.44
CA VAL A 177 -3.80 -4.51 -15.48
C VAL A 177 -2.55 -4.68 -16.35
N ALA A 178 -1.88 -3.58 -16.73
CA ALA A 178 -0.64 -3.64 -17.48
C ALA A 178 0.49 -4.32 -16.67
N THR A 179 0.52 -4.09 -15.35
CA THR A 179 1.48 -4.73 -14.45
C THR A 179 1.23 -6.23 -14.35
N LEU A 180 -0.01 -6.66 -14.08
CA LEU A 180 -0.39 -8.08 -14.04
C LEU A 180 -0.01 -8.82 -15.33
N ASP A 181 -0.29 -8.20 -16.47
CA ASP A 181 0.04 -8.72 -17.79
C ASP A 181 1.57 -8.81 -18.02
N PHE A 182 2.34 -7.81 -17.57
CA PHE A 182 3.80 -7.85 -17.59
C PHE A 182 4.38 -8.95 -16.71
N LEU A 183 3.89 -9.07 -15.47
CA LEU A 183 4.36 -10.10 -14.53
C LEU A 183 4.10 -11.51 -15.08
N ASN A 184 2.95 -11.74 -15.68
CA ASN A 184 2.64 -13.04 -16.27
C ASN A 184 3.44 -13.32 -17.55
N LEU A 185 3.40 -12.41 -18.53
CA LEU A 185 3.97 -12.68 -19.86
C LEU A 185 5.48 -12.51 -19.91
N LYS A 186 6.03 -11.49 -19.24
CA LYS A 186 7.48 -11.21 -19.27
C LYS A 186 8.25 -11.96 -18.20
N LEU A 187 7.72 -12.01 -16.97
CA LEU A 187 8.43 -12.62 -15.84
C LEU A 187 8.01 -14.07 -15.55
N GLY A 188 6.94 -14.55 -16.19
CA GLY A 188 6.44 -15.91 -15.96
C GLY A 188 5.93 -16.12 -14.53
N LEU A 189 5.46 -15.06 -13.87
CA LEU A 189 5.01 -15.11 -12.49
C LEU A 189 3.55 -15.54 -12.38
N ASN A 190 3.26 -16.25 -11.29
CA ASN A 190 1.93 -16.69 -10.92
C ASN A 190 1.11 -15.51 -10.38
N VAL A 191 0.35 -14.87 -11.26
CA VAL A 191 -0.55 -13.76 -10.95
C VAL A 191 -1.87 -13.95 -11.70
N PRO A 192 -3.00 -13.39 -11.20
CA PRO A 192 -4.29 -13.49 -11.88
C PRO A 192 -4.26 -12.97 -13.32
N LYS A 193 -4.63 -13.84 -14.26
CA LYS A 193 -4.91 -13.45 -15.65
C LYS A 193 -6.15 -12.56 -15.71
N VAL A 194 -5.98 -11.32 -16.20
CA VAL A 194 -7.08 -10.39 -16.43
C VAL A 194 -7.78 -10.72 -17.75
N LEU A 195 -9.12 -10.77 -17.73
CA LEU A 195 -9.95 -11.03 -18.90
C LEU A 195 -10.45 -9.72 -19.51
N ALA A 196 -10.95 -8.84 -18.65
CA ALA A 196 -11.55 -7.57 -19.03
C ALA A 196 -11.40 -6.51 -17.93
N TYR A 197 -11.38 -5.24 -18.30
CA TYR A 197 -11.40 -4.14 -17.35
C TYR A 197 -12.16 -2.94 -17.91
N GLY A 198 -12.79 -2.18 -17.01
CA GLY A 198 -13.38 -0.88 -17.29
C GLY A 198 -12.74 0.16 -16.40
N GLU A 199 -12.09 1.16 -16.98
CA GLU A 199 -11.38 2.21 -16.22
C GLU A 199 -12.27 3.35 -15.71
N SER A 200 -13.50 3.42 -16.19
CA SER A 200 -14.47 4.48 -15.87
C SER A 200 -15.87 3.87 -15.73
N LYS A 201 -16.88 4.69 -15.45
CA LYS A 201 -18.29 4.24 -15.42
C LYS A 201 -18.92 4.06 -16.81
N SER A 202 -18.22 4.46 -17.87
CA SER A 202 -18.67 4.34 -19.25
C SER A 202 -18.44 2.91 -19.77
N ASN A 203 -19.19 1.97 -19.21
CA ASN A 203 -19.24 0.55 -19.60
C ASN A 203 -20.56 -0.09 -19.15
N GLN A 204 -20.81 -1.34 -19.55
CA GLN A 204 -22.06 -2.05 -19.21
C GLN A 204 -22.31 -2.21 -17.70
N LEU A 205 -21.27 -2.32 -16.86
CA LEU A 205 -21.39 -2.45 -15.40
C LEU A 205 -21.66 -1.12 -14.70
N GLN A 206 -21.50 0.02 -15.38
CA GLN A 206 -21.70 1.39 -14.84
C GLN A 206 -20.78 1.74 -13.66
N THR A 207 -19.69 0.99 -13.50
CA THR A 207 -18.64 1.21 -12.50
C THR A 207 -17.28 0.84 -13.10
N PRO A 208 -16.16 1.43 -12.65
CA PRO A 208 -14.85 0.87 -12.94
C PRO A 208 -14.73 -0.54 -12.35
N PHE A 209 -13.99 -1.42 -13.01
CA PHE A 209 -13.81 -2.81 -12.57
C PHE A 209 -12.59 -3.48 -13.21
N ILE A 210 -12.13 -4.56 -12.59
CA ILE A 210 -11.24 -5.56 -13.17
C ILE A 210 -11.93 -6.92 -13.06
N LEU A 211 -12.07 -7.64 -14.17
CA LEU A 211 -12.56 -9.01 -14.23
C LEU A 211 -11.40 -9.93 -14.57
N GLN A 212 -11.08 -10.85 -13.67
CA GLN A 212 -9.91 -11.72 -13.75
C GLN A 212 -10.25 -13.15 -13.34
N GLU A 213 -9.32 -14.08 -13.54
CA GLU A 213 -9.45 -15.45 -13.03
C GLU A 213 -9.62 -15.48 -11.51
N PHE A 214 -10.41 -16.45 -11.02
CA PHE A 214 -10.52 -16.70 -9.60
C PHE A 214 -9.50 -17.77 -9.18
N ILE A 215 -8.64 -17.43 -8.23
CA ILE A 215 -7.69 -18.37 -7.63
C ILE A 215 -8.29 -18.91 -6.33
N ASP A 216 -8.76 -20.15 -6.37
CA ASP A 216 -9.29 -20.85 -5.20
C ASP A 216 -8.16 -21.49 -4.39
N GLY A 217 -7.82 -20.91 -3.24
CA GLY A 217 -6.72 -21.35 -2.38
C GLY A 217 -6.72 -20.67 -1.01
N SER A 218 -5.76 -21.02 -0.15
CA SER A 218 -5.62 -20.44 1.19
C SER A 218 -4.64 -19.26 1.21
N LEU A 219 -4.88 -18.25 2.04
CA LEU A 219 -3.92 -17.15 2.19
C LEU A 219 -2.64 -17.63 2.89
N LEU A 220 -1.48 -17.22 2.37
CA LEU A 220 -0.17 -17.47 2.98
C LEU A 220 -0.08 -16.88 4.39
N MET A 221 -0.83 -15.80 4.67
CA MET A 221 -0.93 -15.18 6.00
C MET A 221 -1.31 -16.18 7.10
N LYS A 222 -2.02 -17.27 6.79
CA LYS A 222 -2.34 -18.32 7.79
C LYS A 222 -1.09 -18.97 8.40
N ASN A 223 0.04 -18.92 7.68
CA ASN A 223 1.31 -19.49 8.11
C ASN A 223 2.24 -18.43 8.73
N TRP A 224 1.81 -17.16 8.82
CA TRP A 224 2.65 -16.09 9.33
C TRP A 224 2.50 -15.92 10.85
N ASN A 225 3.46 -16.43 11.61
CA ASN A 225 3.56 -16.20 13.05
C ASN A 225 4.77 -15.31 13.42
N PRO A 226 4.66 -13.97 13.32
CA PRO A 226 5.81 -13.08 13.50
C PRO A 226 6.38 -13.06 14.93
N LEU A 227 5.60 -13.47 15.92
CA LEU A 227 5.99 -13.48 17.34
C LEU A 227 6.33 -14.89 17.84
N LEU A 228 6.54 -15.85 16.91
CA LEU A 228 6.95 -17.20 17.26
C LEU A 228 8.27 -17.13 18.07
N PRO A 229 8.33 -17.67 19.31
CA PRO A 229 9.56 -17.73 20.08
C PRO A 229 10.65 -18.54 19.37
N ASP A 230 11.91 -18.24 19.68
CA ASP A 230 13.02 -19.01 19.10
C ASP A 230 13.07 -20.42 19.67
N SER A 231 13.07 -21.39 18.77
CA SER A 231 13.19 -22.82 19.07
C SER A 231 13.72 -23.54 17.83
N GLU A 232 14.03 -24.83 17.96
CA GLU A 232 14.41 -25.66 16.81
C GLU A 232 13.27 -25.64 15.76
N GLY A 233 13.55 -25.08 14.59
CA GLY A 233 12.58 -24.97 13.49
C GLY A 233 11.83 -23.65 13.37
N SER A 234 11.87 -22.74 14.37
CA SER A 234 11.16 -21.44 14.29
C SER A 234 11.59 -20.61 13.08
N ALA A 235 12.91 -20.53 12.82
CA ALA A 235 13.43 -19.82 11.66
C ALA A 235 12.97 -20.44 10.32
N LYS A 236 12.85 -21.77 10.26
CA LYS A 236 12.34 -22.47 9.08
C LYS A 236 10.87 -22.12 8.83
N HIS A 237 10.04 -22.10 9.88
CA HIS A 237 8.63 -21.75 9.75
C HIS A 237 8.41 -20.31 9.29
N LEU A 238 9.17 -19.35 9.83
CA LEU A 238 9.11 -17.96 9.35
C LEU A 238 9.51 -17.84 7.87
N LYS A 239 10.50 -18.64 7.44
CA LYS A 239 10.97 -18.70 6.06
C LYS A 239 9.97 -19.33 5.09
N GLU A 240 9.07 -20.19 5.55
CA GLU A 240 7.96 -20.69 4.72
C GLU A 240 7.07 -19.54 4.19
N VAL A 241 7.09 -18.37 4.84
CA VAL A 241 6.40 -17.16 4.39
C VAL A 241 7.34 -16.16 3.72
N ILE A 242 8.52 -15.93 4.30
CA ILE A 242 9.48 -14.92 3.80
C ILE A 242 10.05 -15.33 2.44
N ASP A 243 10.43 -16.60 2.26
CA ASP A 243 11.17 -17.05 1.08
C ASP A 243 10.34 -16.90 -0.21
N PRO A 244 9.05 -17.32 -0.29
CA PRO A 244 8.25 -17.12 -1.49
C PRO A 244 8.10 -15.65 -1.89
N ILE A 245 7.96 -14.74 -0.92
CA ILE A 245 7.84 -13.30 -1.18
C ILE A 245 9.19 -12.71 -1.61
N ALA A 246 10.29 -13.16 -1.00
CA ALA A 246 11.64 -12.74 -1.38
C ALA A 246 12.00 -13.22 -2.80
N ASP A 247 11.62 -14.45 -3.16
CA ASP A 247 11.78 -15.01 -4.52
C ASP A 247 10.99 -14.20 -5.55
N PHE A 248 9.74 -13.88 -5.25
CA PHE A 248 8.92 -13.02 -6.11
C PHE A 248 9.55 -11.63 -6.27
N ASN A 249 9.97 -11.00 -5.17
CA ASN A 249 10.63 -9.71 -5.19
C ASN A 249 11.92 -9.73 -6.03
N ASP A 250 12.75 -10.77 -5.93
CA ASP A 250 13.95 -10.91 -6.77
C ASP A 250 13.61 -10.91 -8.28
N LYS A 251 12.53 -11.60 -8.66
CA LYS A 251 12.04 -11.58 -10.05
C LYS A 251 11.58 -10.20 -10.48
N LEU A 252 10.89 -9.43 -9.63
CA LEU A 252 10.54 -8.03 -9.92
C LEU A 252 11.77 -7.16 -10.19
N LEU A 253 12.83 -7.39 -9.42
CA LEU A 253 14.08 -6.63 -9.50
C LEU A 253 14.97 -7.04 -10.68
N SER A 254 14.64 -8.11 -11.42
CA SER A 254 15.45 -8.63 -12.52
C SER A 254 15.47 -7.71 -13.76
N ILE A 255 14.46 -6.87 -13.93
CA ILE A 255 14.35 -5.94 -15.05
C ILE A 255 14.80 -4.55 -14.62
N THR A 256 15.69 -3.96 -15.43
CA THR A 256 16.01 -2.54 -15.36
C THR A 256 15.21 -1.83 -16.45
N PHE A 257 14.37 -0.90 -16.03
CA PHE A 257 13.53 -0.13 -16.92
C PHE A 257 14.29 1.09 -17.48
N ASN A 258 13.66 1.82 -18.41
CA ASN A 258 14.27 3.00 -19.04
C ASN A 258 13.88 4.33 -18.34
N LYS A 259 12.81 4.33 -17.53
CA LYS A 259 12.24 5.50 -16.86
C LYS A 259 11.66 5.13 -15.50
N TYR A 260 11.39 6.13 -14.67
CA TYR A 260 10.61 6.00 -13.44
C TYR A 260 9.15 6.43 -13.70
N GLY A 261 8.18 5.81 -13.04
CA GLY A 261 6.75 6.02 -13.32
C GLY A 261 5.95 4.74 -13.02
N SER A 262 4.93 4.44 -13.80
CA SER A 262 4.20 3.16 -13.70
C SER A 262 4.03 2.51 -15.06
N LEU A 263 3.79 1.18 -15.07
CA LEU A 263 3.60 0.42 -16.31
C LEU A 263 2.19 0.61 -16.83
N TYR A 264 2.06 0.82 -18.15
CA TYR A 264 0.80 0.91 -18.87
C TYR A 264 0.88 0.13 -20.17
N PHE A 265 -0.25 -0.21 -20.78
CA PHE A 265 -0.24 -0.60 -22.18
C PHE A 265 0.12 0.59 -23.07
N LYS A 266 0.69 0.30 -24.24
CA LYS A 266 1.08 1.33 -25.20
C LYS A 266 -0.03 2.33 -25.53
N ASN A 267 -1.28 1.87 -25.66
CA ASN A 267 -2.40 2.75 -26.02
C ASN A 267 -3.01 3.50 -24.82
N ASP A 268 -2.58 3.19 -23.60
CA ASP A 268 -3.05 3.82 -22.36
C ASP A 268 -2.20 5.01 -21.92
N VAL A 269 -1.10 5.30 -22.64
CA VAL A 269 -0.25 6.48 -22.41
C VAL A 269 -0.41 7.52 -23.51
N ASP A 270 -0.03 8.76 -23.19
CA ASP A 270 0.06 9.86 -24.15
C ASP A 270 0.85 9.46 -25.41
N VAL A 271 0.42 9.96 -26.57
CA VAL A 271 1.05 9.68 -27.87
C VAL A 271 2.58 9.89 -27.86
N LYS A 272 3.05 10.93 -27.14
CA LYS A 272 4.48 11.24 -27.00
C LYS A 272 5.29 10.16 -26.28
N LEU A 273 4.66 9.30 -25.48
CA LEU A 273 5.30 8.21 -24.74
C LEU A 273 5.19 6.88 -25.49
N GLN A 274 4.39 6.79 -26.56
CA GLN A 274 4.14 5.52 -27.25
C GLN A 274 5.33 5.01 -28.07
N SER A 275 6.32 5.85 -28.36
CA SER A 275 7.60 5.46 -28.95
C SER A 275 8.61 4.90 -27.95
N ASP A 276 8.43 5.20 -26.65
CA ASP A 276 9.48 5.01 -25.65
C ASP A 276 9.41 3.60 -25.08
N LEU A 277 10.39 2.76 -25.40
CA LEU A 277 10.41 1.39 -24.88
C LEU A 277 10.55 1.39 -23.35
N PRO A 278 9.84 0.48 -22.65
CA PRO A 278 9.89 0.42 -21.19
C PRO A 278 11.22 -0.13 -20.68
N TYR A 279 11.90 -0.98 -21.45
CA TYR A 279 13.21 -1.57 -21.15
C TYR A 279 13.88 -2.02 -22.45
N GLU A 280 15.19 -2.24 -22.40
CA GLU A 280 16.00 -2.67 -23.54
C GLU A 280 16.05 -4.20 -23.69
N GLY A 281 16.37 -4.66 -24.91
CA GLY A 281 16.73 -6.06 -25.17
C GLY A 281 15.56 -7.04 -25.25
N GLU A 282 14.33 -6.57 -25.51
CA GLU A 282 13.21 -7.47 -25.75
C GLU A 282 13.41 -8.25 -27.06
N THR A 283 13.50 -9.57 -26.96
CA THR A 283 13.67 -10.48 -28.11
C THR A 283 12.33 -11.04 -28.59
N ASP A 284 11.30 -11.03 -27.76
CA ASP A 284 9.96 -11.43 -28.16
C ASP A 284 9.26 -10.26 -28.88
N ASN A 285 9.13 -10.39 -30.19
CA ASN A 285 8.45 -9.42 -31.06
C ASN A 285 7.02 -9.11 -30.61
N VAL A 286 6.35 -10.05 -29.93
CA VAL A 286 4.99 -9.88 -29.43
C VAL A 286 4.94 -8.97 -28.20
N LEU A 287 6.02 -8.96 -27.42
CA LEU A 287 6.13 -8.16 -26.19
C LEU A 287 6.75 -6.78 -26.41
N ALA A 288 7.62 -6.63 -27.42
CA ALA A 288 8.41 -5.41 -27.67
C ALA A 288 7.59 -4.11 -27.73
N ASN A 289 6.34 -4.17 -28.20
CA ASN A 289 5.48 -3.00 -28.36
C ASN A 289 4.25 -3.00 -27.44
N ARG A 290 4.28 -3.79 -26.37
CA ARG A 290 3.12 -4.01 -25.50
C ARG A 290 2.96 -2.98 -24.38
N TRP A 291 4.04 -2.70 -23.66
CA TRP A 291 4.02 -1.83 -22.47
C TRP A 291 4.80 -0.53 -22.66
N ARG A 292 4.47 0.48 -21.86
CA ARG A 292 5.14 1.79 -21.77
C ARG A 292 5.23 2.22 -20.31
N ILE A 293 6.13 3.15 -20.04
CA ILE A 293 6.22 3.80 -18.72
C ILE A 293 5.49 5.13 -18.82
N GLY A 294 4.43 5.27 -18.04
CA GLY A 294 3.61 6.46 -17.92
C GLY A 294 3.74 7.10 -16.55
N PRO A 295 2.85 8.06 -16.22
CA PRO A 295 2.83 8.71 -14.92
C PRO A 295 2.69 7.72 -13.75
N SER A 296 3.29 8.02 -12.61
CA SER A 296 3.23 7.18 -11.41
C SER A 296 1.83 7.17 -10.79
N VAL A 297 1.40 5.98 -10.36
CA VAL A 297 0.18 5.78 -9.55
C VAL A 297 0.48 5.62 -8.05
N GLU A 298 1.69 6.01 -7.61
CA GLU A 298 2.04 5.98 -6.20
C GLU A 298 1.16 6.95 -5.39
N ARG A 299 0.93 6.62 -4.10
CA ARG A 299 -0.04 7.30 -3.23
C ARG A 299 0.03 8.84 -3.23
N PRO A 300 1.20 9.51 -3.22
CA PRO A 300 1.25 10.97 -3.25
C PRO A 300 0.56 11.57 -4.48
N PHE A 301 0.51 10.86 -5.60
CA PHE A 301 -0.09 11.36 -6.85
C PHE A 301 -1.58 11.05 -6.98
N THR A 302 -2.13 10.15 -6.15
CA THR A 302 -3.53 9.71 -6.25
C THR A 302 -4.36 10.06 -5.02
N LYS A 303 -3.82 9.80 -3.83
CA LYS A 303 -4.55 9.83 -2.56
C LYS A 303 -4.71 11.28 -2.08
N ASN A 304 -5.92 11.63 -1.67
CA ASN A 304 -6.28 12.95 -1.16
C ASN A 304 -5.94 14.12 -2.11
N LYS A 305 -5.91 13.86 -3.43
CA LYS A 305 -5.66 14.88 -4.47
C LYS A 305 -6.92 15.37 -5.18
N GLY A 306 -8.10 15.12 -4.59
CA GLY A 306 -9.38 15.49 -5.19
C GLY A 306 -9.62 17.00 -5.35
N LYS A 307 -8.80 17.85 -4.72
CA LYS A 307 -8.84 19.31 -4.89
C LYS A 307 -7.94 19.82 -6.01
N LEU A 308 -7.04 18.99 -6.52
CA LEU A 308 -6.19 19.32 -7.66
C LEU A 308 -6.87 18.92 -8.97
N THR A 309 -6.62 19.69 -10.01
CA THR A 309 -7.01 19.31 -11.37
C THR A 309 -6.15 18.17 -11.89
N LYS A 310 -6.65 17.43 -12.89
CA LYS A 310 -5.88 16.41 -13.60
C LYS A 310 -4.52 16.95 -14.10
N ALA A 311 -4.52 18.13 -14.72
CA ALA A 311 -3.30 18.75 -15.26
C ALA A 311 -2.27 19.08 -14.17
N GLN A 312 -2.71 19.54 -13.00
CA GLN A 312 -1.81 19.78 -11.85
C GLN A 312 -1.18 18.49 -11.35
N ILE A 313 -1.94 17.39 -11.29
CA ILE A 313 -1.40 16.08 -10.86
C ILE A 313 -0.39 15.56 -11.90
N GLU A 314 -0.76 15.59 -13.18
CA GLU A 314 0.08 15.11 -14.30
C GLU A 314 1.39 15.88 -14.45
N GLN A 315 1.44 17.14 -14.02
CA GLN A 315 2.66 17.93 -14.02
C GLN A 315 3.76 17.31 -13.15
N TYR A 316 3.38 16.63 -12.07
CA TYR A 316 4.32 16.11 -11.09
C TYR A 316 4.45 14.59 -11.12
N SER A 317 3.59 13.83 -11.81
CA SER A 317 3.60 12.36 -11.72
C SER A 317 4.54 11.67 -12.71
N GLY A 318 5.35 12.41 -13.48
CA GLY A 318 6.31 11.83 -14.43
C GLY A 318 5.68 11.42 -15.78
N PRO A 319 6.27 10.46 -16.51
CA PRO A 319 7.43 9.64 -16.15
C PRO A 319 8.74 10.44 -16.12
N TRP A 320 9.68 10.01 -15.28
CA TRP A 320 10.97 10.70 -15.08
C TRP A 320 12.14 9.91 -15.64
N THR A 321 13.23 10.60 -15.97
CA THR A 321 14.51 9.98 -16.37
C THR A 321 15.60 10.18 -15.31
N ASN A 322 15.51 11.26 -14.53
CA ASN A 322 16.41 11.51 -13.41
C ASN A 322 15.77 10.99 -12.10
N PRO A 323 16.48 10.16 -11.32
CA PRO A 323 15.95 9.65 -10.05
C PRO A 323 15.67 10.75 -9.02
N VAL A 324 16.38 11.89 -9.08
CA VAL A 324 16.16 13.01 -8.17
C VAL A 324 14.77 13.62 -8.36
N ASP A 325 14.27 13.65 -9.60
CA ASP A 325 12.96 14.21 -9.93
C ASP A 325 11.83 13.41 -9.26
N VAL A 326 12.03 12.12 -8.96
CA VAL A 326 11.06 11.29 -8.23
C VAL A 326 10.85 11.83 -6.81
N ILE A 327 11.93 12.27 -6.15
CA ILE A 327 11.86 12.82 -4.79
C ILE A 327 11.25 14.22 -4.81
N THR A 328 11.76 15.10 -5.67
CA THR A 328 11.32 16.50 -5.70
C THR A 328 9.88 16.63 -6.14
N SER A 329 9.41 15.77 -7.05
CA SER A 329 8.01 15.80 -7.49
C SER A 329 7.02 15.43 -6.39
N VAL A 330 7.40 14.56 -5.46
CA VAL A 330 6.58 14.26 -4.26
C VAL A 330 6.50 15.49 -3.35
N ALA A 331 7.61 16.19 -3.12
CA ALA A 331 7.60 17.44 -2.36
C ALA A 331 6.73 18.52 -3.04
N ASP A 332 6.85 18.66 -4.37
CA ASP A 332 6.13 19.67 -5.14
C ASP A 332 4.61 19.42 -5.16
N ILE A 333 4.16 18.18 -5.37
CA ILE A 333 2.73 17.89 -5.42
C ILE A 333 2.05 18.02 -4.05
N GLU A 334 2.72 17.62 -2.97
CA GLU A 334 2.15 17.79 -1.63
C GLU A 334 2.13 19.26 -1.20
N LEU A 335 3.15 20.03 -1.58
CA LEU A 335 3.15 21.48 -1.40
C LEU A 335 1.99 22.16 -2.15
N GLU A 336 1.80 21.82 -3.43
CA GLU A 336 0.70 22.34 -4.26
C GLU A 336 -0.67 21.95 -3.66
N ASN A 337 -0.79 20.71 -3.18
CA ASN A 337 -2.01 20.24 -2.52
C ASN A 337 -2.30 21.00 -1.23
N ALA A 338 -1.29 21.18 -0.36
CA ALA A 338 -1.43 21.92 0.89
C ALA A 338 -1.79 23.39 0.65
N LYS A 339 -1.13 24.05 -0.32
CA LYS A 339 -1.43 25.45 -0.72
C LYS A 339 -2.84 25.60 -1.28
N THR A 340 -3.26 24.67 -2.14
CA THR A 340 -4.62 24.67 -2.70
C THR A 340 -5.67 24.51 -1.60
N ARG A 341 -5.47 23.55 -0.68
CA ARG A 341 -6.38 23.34 0.45
C ARG A 341 -6.43 24.55 1.38
N LEU A 342 -5.28 25.16 1.68
CA LEU A 342 -5.19 26.37 2.49
C LEU A 342 -5.98 27.53 1.86
N SER A 343 -5.82 27.74 0.55
CA SER A 343 -6.54 28.78 -0.17
C SER A 343 -8.06 28.55 -0.16
N LEU A 344 -8.51 27.29 -0.23
CA LEU A 344 -9.92 26.95 -0.11
C LEU A 344 -10.46 27.23 1.30
N VAL A 345 -9.73 26.86 2.34
CA VAL A 345 -10.11 27.15 3.74
C VAL A 345 -10.19 28.66 3.99
N GLN A 346 -9.21 29.43 3.52
CA GLN A 346 -9.20 30.90 3.65
C GLN A 346 -10.31 31.60 2.85
N ALA A 347 -10.86 30.94 1.84
CA ALA A 347 -11.97 31.43 1.04
C ALA A 347 -13.34 30.92 1.53
N ASP A 348 -13.42 30.30 2.72
CA ASP A 348 -14.63 29.64 3.25
C ASP A 348 -15.23 28.58 2.30
N ALA A 349 -14.39 28.00 1.44
CA ALA A 349 -14.75 27.01 0.42
C ALA A 349 -14.08 25.63 0.66
N GLY A 350 -13.36 25.50 1.78
CA GLY A 350 -12.60 24.31 2.18
C GLY A 350 -13.36 23.36 3.09
N GLU A 351 -12.74 22.23 3.39
CA GLU A 351 -13.19 21.34 4.48
C GLU A 351 -12.93 22.00 5.84
N VAL A 352 -13.56 21.50 6.91
CA VAL A 352 -13.29 21.94 8.29
C VAL A 352 -11.93 21.37 8.70
N THR A 353 -10.86 21.98 8.19
CA THR A 353 -9.47 21.72 8.54
C THR A 353 -8.90 23.00 9.14
N SER A 354 -8.08 22.87 10.18
CA SER A 354 -7.43 24.03 10.80
C SER A 354 -6.54 24.76 9.79
N GLU A 355 -6.74 26.07 9.63
CA GLU A 355 -5.86 26.91 8.82
C GLU A 355 -4.41 26.85 9.30
N ASP A 356 -4.20 26.80 10.63
CA ASP A 356 -2.88 26.65 11.25
C ASP A 356 -2.22 25.32 10.85
N LEU A 357 -2.99 24.22 10.87
CA LEU A 357 -2.49 22.91 10.46
C LEU A 357 -2.02 22.92 9.00
N LEU A 358 -2.80 23.52 8.11
CA LEU A 358 -2.44 23.63 6.69
C LEU A 358 -1.22 24.55 6.48
N LYS A 359 -1.08 25.63 7.25
CA LYS A 359 0.13 26.46 7.25
C LYS A 359 1.37 25.66 7.66
N LYS A 360 1.27 24.88 8.73
CA LYS A 360 2.37 23.99 9.18
C LYS A 360 2.72 22.95 8.11
N GLN A 361 1.72 22.34 7.45
CA GLN A 361 1.96 21.44 6.31
C GLN A 361 2.70 22.14 5.16
N VAL A 362 2.28 23.36 4.78
CA VAL A 362 2.95 24.14 3.74
C VAL A 362 4.42 24.36 4.09
N THR A 363 4.72 24.80 5.32
CA THR A 363 6.10 24.97 5.78
C THR A 363 6.91 23.69 5.67
N THR A 364 6.36 22.56 6.14
CA THR A 364 7.04 21.26 6.07
C THR A 364 7.33 20.83 4.64
N PHE A 365 6.39 21.02 3.71
CA PHE A 365 6.64 20.68 2.31
C PHE A 365 7.58 21.67 1.61
N GLU A 366 7.66 22.93 2.07
CA GLU A 366 8.70 23.86 1.64
C GLU A 366 10.09 23.42 2.12
N HIS A 367 10.22 22.99 3.38
CA HIS A 367 11.45 22.39 3.90
C HIS A 367 11.83 21.11 3.13
N PHE A 368 10.86 20.22 2.89
CA PHE A 368 11.12 19.00 2.12
C PHE A 368 11.57 19.32 0.68
N LYS A 369 10.95 20.31 0.04
CA LYS A 369 11.35 20.80 -1.28
C LYS A 369 12.78 21.36 -1.29
N GLN A 370 13.19 22.10 -0.25
CA GLN A 370 14.54 22.64 -0.13
C GLN A 370 15.63 21.56 -0.03
N ILE A 371 15.35 20.46 0.68
CA ILE A 371 16.32 19.38 0.89
C ILE A 371 16.23 18.26 -0.14
N GLY A 372 15.08 18.07 -0.80
CA GLY A 372 14.75 16.85 -1.55
C GLY A 372 15.80 16.47 -2.59
N ALA A 373 16.28 17.45 -3.36
CA ALA A 373 17.31 17.24 -4.38
C ALA A 373 18.71 16.94 -3.81
N LYS A 374 18.92 17.21 -2.51
CA LYS A 374 20.20 17.10 -1.79
C LYS A 374 20.31 15.78 -1.00
N LEU A 375 19.22 15.02 -0.83
CA LEU A 375 19.18 13.89 0.11
C LEU A 375 20.14 12.74 -0.22
N LEU A 376 20.22 12.28 -1.47
CA LEU A 376 20.98 11.08 -1.83
C LEU A 376 21.81 11.32 -3.09
N ASN A 377 23.12 11.12 -3.00
CA ASN A 377 24.04 11.25 -4.13
C ASN A 377 24.00 10.01 -5.03
N PRO A 378 23.53 10.12 -6.29
CA PRO A 378 23.46 8.99 -7.21
C PRO A 378 24.82 8.47 -7.70
N THR A 379 25.91 9.18 -7.39
CA THR A 379 27.28 8.86 -7.80
C THR A 379 28.23 8.67 -6.62
N SER A 380 27.68 8.49 -5.40
CA SER A 380 28.46 8.33 -4.18
C SER A 380 29.39 7.13 -4.22
N LYS A 381 30.69 7.33 -3.99
CA LYS A 381 31.66 6.23 -3.86
C LYS A 381 31.59 5.52 -2.52
N SER A 382 30.95 6.15 -1.53
CA SER A 382 30.78 5.60 -0.18
C SER A 382 29.59 4.65 -0.08
N ILE A 383 28.71 4.64 -1.09
CA ILE A 383 27.56 3.74 -1.16
C ILE A 383 27.90 2.58 -2.09
N MET A 384 27.91 1.37 -1.55
CA MET A 384 28.15 0.16 -2.33
C MET A 384 27.16 0.06 -3.50
N ASN A 385 27.68 -0.09 -4.71
CA ASN A 385 26.91 -0.21 -5.96
C ASN A 385 25.82 0.85 -6.12
N VAL A 386 26.13 2.11 -5.79
CA VAL A 386 25.17 3.22 -5.84
C VAL A 386 24.40 3.29 -7.18
N GLU A 387 25.08 3.07 -8.31
CA GLU A 387 24.45 3.09 -9.63
C GLU A 387 23.35 2.03 -9.75
N GLU A 388 23.55 0.83 -9.20
CA GLU A 388 22.54 -0.24 -9.19
C GLU A 388 21.33 0.07 -8.31
N LEU A 389 21.54 0.79 -7.19
CA LEU A 389 20.48 1.21 -6.27
C LEU A 389 19.61 2.31 -6.88
N PHE A 390 20.17 3.12 -7.78
CA PHE A 390 19.44 4.19 -8.43
C PHE A 390 18.70 3.73 -9.68
N LYS A 391 18.99 2.54 -10.21
CA LYS A 391 18.28 2.02 -11.39
C LYS A 391 16.76 1.92 -11.17
N PRO A 392 15.97 2.19 -12.23
CA PRO A 392 14.51 2.05 -12.20
C PRO A 392 14.13 0.56 -12.14
N ARG A 393 13.58 0.15 -10.99
CA ARG A 393 13.11 -1.23 -10.75
C ARG A 393 11.65 -1.22 -10.33
N LEU A 394 10.94 -2.27 -10.71
CA LEU A 394 9.54 -2.44 -10.32
C LEU A 394 9.45 -2.66 -8.80
N TYR A 395 8.60 -1.87 -8.16
CA TYR A 395 8.29 -1.90 -6.74
C TYR A 395 6.79 -2.14 -6.57
N VAL A 396 6.46 -3.12 -5.74
CA VAL A 396 5.09 -3.45 -5.37
C VAL A 396 4.90 -3.06 -3.89
N PRO A 397 4.07 -2.05 -3.58
CA PRO A 397 3.98 -1.49 -2.23
C PRO A 397 3.32 -2.43 -1.22
N ASP A 398 2.52 -3.41 -1.66
CA ASP A 398 1.74 -4.30 -0.80
C ASP A 398 2.14 -5.77 -0.97
N LEU A 399 3.45 -6.04 -1.07
CA LEU A 399 3.99 -7.39 -0.95
C LEU A 399 3.78 -7.92 0.47
N ASP A 400 2.62 -8.52 0.71
CA ASP A 400 2.20 -9.00 2.02
C ASP A 400 1.64 -10.43 1.88
N PRO A 401 1.85 -11.33 2.86
CA PRO A 401 1.26 -12.67 2.81
C PRO A 401 -0.28 -12.68 2.82
N LEU A 402 -0.97 -11.55 3.12
CA LEU A 402 -2.40 -11.38 2.85
C LEU A 402 -2.75 -11.34 1.36
N ASN A 403 -1.78 -10.98 0.51
CA ASN A 403 -1.92 -10.86 -0.93
C ASN A 403 -1.23 -12.03 -1.66
N VAL A 404 -1.05 -13.16 -0.98
CA VAL A 404 -0.51 -14.39 -1.57
C VAL A 404 -1.47 -15.55 -1.30
N ILE A 405 -1.96 -16.18 -2.37
CA ILE A 405 -2.85 -17.34 -2.32
C ILE A 405 -2.02 -18.60 -2.63
N VAL A 406 -2.04 -19.54 -1.71
CA VAL A 406 -1.43 -20.87 -1.86
C VAL A 406 -2.45 -21.82 -2.47
N LYS A 407 -2.11 -22.38 -3.62
CA LYS A 407 -2.95 -23.36 -4.33
C LYS A 407 -2.06 -24.43 -4.94
N ASP A 408 -2.34 -25.70 -4.62
CA ASP A 408 -1.62 -26.86 -5.15
C ASP A 408 -0.09 -26.80 -4.95
N GLY A 409 0.38 -26.14 -3.88
CA GLY A 409 1.80 -25.93 -3.58
C GLY A 409 2.44 -24.70 -4.26
N GLU A 410 1.70 -24.02 -5.13
CA GLU A 410 2.14 -22.81 -5.82
C GLU A 410 1.66 -21.54 -5.10
N HIS A 411 2.42 -20.46 -5.25
CA HIS A 411 2.11 -19.14 -4.68
C HIS A 411 1.61 -18.19 -5.76
N TYR A 412 0.36 -17.76 -5.67
CA TYR A 412 -0.26 -16.78 -6.56
C TYR A 412 -0.31 -15.43 -5.88
N PHE A 413 0.37 -14.43 -6.46
CA PHE A 413 0.42 -13.07 -5.93
C PHE A 413 -0.72 -12.25 -6.52
N VAL A 414 -1.41 -11.50 -5.67
CA VAL A 414 -2.55 -10.65 -6.04
C VAL A 414 -2.33 -9.22 -5.55
N ASP A 415 -3.22 -8.32 -5.95
CA ASP A 415 -3.21 -6.90 -5.58
C ASP A 415 -1.91 -6.16 -5.96
N PHE A 416 -1.92 -5.60 -7.18
CA PHE A 416 -0.80 -4.80 -7.68
C PHE A 416 -1.19 -3.32 -7.82
N GLU A 417 -2.24 -2.89 -7.12
CA GLU A 417 -2.63 -1.49 -7.08
C GLU A 417 -1.47 -0.64 -6.53
N GLY A 418 -1.12 0.43 -7.24
CA GLY A 418 -0.03 1.32 -6.84
C GLY A 418 1.38 0.79 -7.13
N ALA A 419 1.52 -0.34 -7.86
CA ALA A 419 2.81 -0.77 -8.36
C ALA A 419 3.46 0.33 -9.23
N THR A 420 4.75 0.54 -9.01
CA THR A 420 5.49 1.67 -9.61
C THR A 420 6.94 1.28 -9.88
N ILE A 421 7.58 1.99 -10.81
CA ILE A 421 9.00 1.87 -11.13
C ILE A 421 9.70 3.08 -10.54
N LYS A 422 10.60 2.84 -9.58
CA LYS A 422 11.33 3.90 -8.86
C LYS A 422 12.77 3.47 -8.56
N PRO A 423 13.66 4.40 -8.15
CA PRO A 423 15.00 4.04 -7.69
C PRO A 423 14.90 3.04 -6.54
N PHE A 424 15.62 1.92 -6.63
CA PHE A 424 15.58 0.88 -5.59
C PHE A 424 15.96 1.42 -4.19
N ILE A 425 16.85 2.41 -4.12
CA ILE A 425 17.24 3.07 -2.87
C ILE A 425 16.05 3.66 -2.11
N LEU A 426 14.99 4.07 -2.84
CA LEU A 426 13.75 4.67 -2.32
C LEU A 426 12.66 3.65 -1.97
N THR A 427 12.95 2.35 -2.06
CA THR A 427 12.01 1.29 -1.64
C THR A 427 12.03 1.10 -0.13
N ASN A 428 10.90 0.66 0.44
CA ASN A 428 10.85 0.22 1.83
C ASN A 428 10.78 -1.32 1.88
N TYR A 429 11.05 -1.88 3.05
CA TYR A 429 10.81 -3.30 3.26
C TYR A 429 9.32 -3.60 3.27
N PRO A 430 8.92 -4.83 2.89
CA PRO A 430 7.54 -5.26 3.02
C PRO A 430 7.00 -5.07 4.44
N ASN A 431 5.77 -4.56 4.55
CA ASN A 431 5.20 -4.14 5.85
C ASN A 431 5.09 -5.30 6.86
N PHE A 432 4.88 -6.54 6.42
CA PHE A 432 4.76 -7.69 7.32
C PHE A 432 6.05 -7.99 8.11
N VAL A 433 7.23 -7.66 7.54
CA VAL A 433 8.54 -7.81 8.20
C VAL A 433 9.11 -6.49 8.74
N ALA A 434 8.76 -5.35 8.13
CA ALA A 434 9.29 -4.05 8.52
C ALA A 434 9.06 -3.75 10.02
N TYR A 435 10.06 -3.12 10.64
CA TYR A 435 9.97 -2.68 12.02
C TYR A 435 10.65 -1.33 12.21
N HIS A 436 9.91 -0.35 12.71
CA HIS A 436 10.42 1.02 12.92
C HIS A 436 10.77 1.33 14.39
N GLY A 437 10.62 0.36 15.30
CA GLY A 437 10.95 0.52 16.71
C GLY A 437 12.43 0.26 17.03
N ALA A 438 12.75 0.30 18.33
CA ALA A 438 14.08 0.05 18.85
C ALA A 438 14.55 -1.38 18.51
N LYS A 439 15.74 -1.51 17.96
CA LYS A 439 16.28 -2.79 17.51
C LYS A 439 16.92 -3.53 18.69
N VAL A 440 16.52 -4.78 18.89
CA VAL A 440 17.09 -5.71 19.85
C VAL A 440 17.51 -6.95 19.08
N PHE A 441 18.80 -7.28 19.09
CA PHE A 441 19.39 -8.40 18.34
C PHE A 441 19.69 -9.60 19.23
N ASP A 442 19.87 -9.36 20.53
CA ASP A 442 20.07 -10.39 21.54
C ASP A 442 19.48 -9.90 22.87
N LEU A 443 18.52 -10.64 23.41
CA LEU A 443 17.80 -10.24 24.62
C LEU A 443 18.72 -10.15 25.85
N GLU A 444 19.68 -11.06 26.00
CA GLU A 444 20.54 -11.09 27.19
C GLU A 444 21.70 -10.09 27.08
N GLN A 445 22.22 -9.89 25.87
CA GLN A 445 23.36 -8.99 25.64
C GLN A 445 22.94 -7.52 25.50
N ASP A 446 21.81 -7.25 24.82
CA ASP A 446 21.40 -5.87 24.55
C ASP A 446 20.58 -5.27 25.69
N ILE A 447 19.93 -6.11 26.53
CA ILE A 447 19.03 -5.68 27.61
C ILE A 447 19.61 -6.08 28.98
N PRO A 448 20.32 -5.16 29.68
CA PRO A 448 20.87 -5.43 31.01
C PRO A 448 19.79 -5.86 32.01
N GLY A 449 20.00 -7.01 32.66
CA GLY A 449 19.08 -7.53 33.68
C GLY A 449 17.84 -8.23 33.11
N TYR A 450 17.78 -8.54 31.81
CA TYR A 450 16.64 -9.20 31.16
C TYR A 450 16.10 -10.42 31.94
N ASN A 451 16.99 -11.29 32.41
CA ASN A 451 16.62 -12.51 33.14
C ASN A 451 16.01 -12.24 34.53
N GLU A 452 16.20 -11.02 35.07
CA GLU A 452 15.69 -10.58 36.38
C GLU A 452 14.39 -9.77 36.27
N MET A 453 13.97 -9.40 35.05
CA MET A 453 12.75 -8.65 34.78
C MET A 453 11.50 -9.49 35.02
N ASP A 454 10.38 -8.80 35.29
CA ASP A 454 9.08 -9.45 35.30
C ASP A 454 8.62 -9.85 33.89
N GLU A 455 7.61 -10.72 33.80
CA GLU A 455 7.15 -11.26 32.52
C GLU A 455 6.53 -10.20 31.60
N VAL A 456 5.96 -9.12 32.15
CA VAL A 456 5.37 -8.04 31.36
C VAL A 456 6.47 -7.20 30.71
N GLU A 457 7.53 -6.89 31.46
CA GLU A 457 8.72 -6.22 30.94
C GLU A 457 9.43 -7.08 29.90
N LYS A 458 9.60 -8.39 30.13
CA LYS A 458 10.19 -9.30 29.15
C LYS A 458 9.42 -9.32 27.84
N GLN A 459 8.10 -9.44 27.87
CA GLN A 459 7.25 -9.47 26.67
C GLN A 459 7.45 -8.23 25.78
N GLN A 460 7.74 -7.06 26.36
CA GLN A 460 8.04 -5.85 25.59
C GLN A 460 9.34 -6.00 24.81
N TYR A 461 10.41 -6.48 25.44
CA TYR A 461 11.70 -6.69 24.78
C TYR A 461 11.66 -7.85 23.79
N GLU A 462 10.97 -8.95 24.13
CA GLU A 462 10.73 -10.07 23.22
C GLU A 462 10.00 -9.62 21.95
N PHE A 463 8.99 -8.76 22.07
CA PHE A 463 8.32 -8.17 20.91
C PHE A 463 9.30 -7.40 20.01
N MET A 464 10.16 -6.55 20.59
CA MET A 464 11.19 -5.81 19.84
C MET A 464 12.19 -6.75 19.16
N TYR A 465 12.60 -7.80 19.88
CA TYR A 465 13.51 -8.83 19.40
C TYR A 465 12.91 -9.61 18.23
N TYR A 466 11.71 -10.17 18.36
CA TYR A 466 11.06 -10.94 17.31
C TYR A 466 10.80 -10.10 16.05
N LYS A 467 10.38 -8.84 16.21
CA LYS A 467 10.22 -7.91 15.07
C LYS A 467 11.56 -7.57 14.40
N THR A 468 12.63 -7.40 15.18
CA THR A 468 13.99 -7.19 14.65
C THR A 468 14.50 -8.42 13.91
N ARG A 469 14.31 -9.62 14.46
CA ARG A 469 14.64 -10.91 13.83
C ARG A 469 13.94 -11.07 12.49
N ASN A 470 12.65 -10.78 12.39
CA ASN A 470 11.90 -10.96 11.15
C ASN A 470 12.40 -10.01 10.04
N GLU A 471 12.68 -8.75 10.37
CA GLU A 471 13.31 -7.81 9.44
C GLU A 471 14.72 -8.31 9.02
N ARG A 472 15.50 -8.84 9.96
CA ARG A 472 16.83 -9.41 9.69
C ARG A 472 16.75 -10.60 8.73
N LEU A 473 15.75 -11.47 8.87
CA LEU A 473 15.54 -12.60 7.95
C LEU A 473 15.29 -12.09 6.52
N TRP A 474 14.51 -11.02 6.36
CA TRP A 474 14.33 -10.37 5.06
C TRP A 474 15.64 -9.77 4.51
N GLU A 475 16.42 -9.08 5.35
CA GLU A 475 17.72 -8.54 4.95
C GLU A 475 18.71 -9.64 4.51
N VAL A 476 18.68 -10.81 5.17
CA VAL A 476 19.47 -11.98 4.79
C VAL A 476 19.07 -12.49 3.40
N GLU A 477 17.77 -12.65 3.14
CA GLU A 477 17.32 -13.11 1.82
C GLU A 477 17.60 -12.08 0.71
N LEU A 478 17.42 -10.78 1.00
CA LEU A 478 17.83 -9.72 0.08
C LEU A 478 19.33 -9.78 -0.21
N ASN A 479 20.17 -9.96 0.81
CA ASN A 479 21.62 -10.07 0.65
C ASN A 479 22.02 -11.32 -0.16
N ASN A 480 21.36 -12.45 0.07
CA ASN A 480 21.64 -13.71 -0.63
C ASN A 480 21.29 -13.63 -2.12
N LYS A 481 20.16 -13.00 -2.46
CA LYS A 481 19.66 -12.90 -3.84
C LYS A 481 20.27 -11.71 -4.58
N ARG A 482 20.38 -10.56 -3.90
CA ARG A 482 20.75 -9.25 -4.44
C ARG A 482 21.72 -8.51 -3.53
N HIS A 483 22.89 -9.12 -3.31
CA HIS A 483 24.00 -8.48 -2.58
C HIS A 483 24.37 -7.12 -3.18
N ASP A 484 24.19 -6.96 -4.49
CA ASP A 484 24.39 -5.69 -5.20
C ASP A 484 23.51 -4.54 -4.66
N LEU A 485 22.38 -4.86 -4.03
CA LEU A 485 21.40 -3.90 -3.54
C LEU A 485 21.36 -3.74 -2.02
N ILE A 486 22.18 -4.47 -1.26
CA ILE A 486 22.05 -4.56 0.21
C ILE A 486 22.34 -3.25 0.96
N ALA A 487 23.02 -2.29 0.32
CA ALA A 487 23.28 -0.98 0.90
C ALA A 487 22.01 -0.21 1.30
N VAL A 488 20.84 -0.55 0.73
CA VAL A 488 19.54 -0.04 1.16
C VAL A 488 19.23 -0.32 2.64
N ALA A 489 19.86 -1.34 3.22
CA ALA A 489 19.72 -1.73 4.63
C ALA A 489 20.47 -0.81 5.60
N SER A 490 21.42 -0.02 5.10
CA SER A 490 22.23 0.90 5.92
C SER A 490 21.34 1.87 6.71
N PRO A 491 21.55 2.03 8.03
CA PRO A 491 20.84 3.02 8.83
C PRO A 491 20.97 4.44 8.29
N HIS A 492 22.12 4.78 7.68
CA HIS A 492 22.36 6.10 7.09
C HIS A 492 21.50 6.32 5.84
N ILE A 493 21.36 5.31 4.98
CA ILE A 493 20.49 5.38 3.80
C ILE A 493 19.02 5.42 4.22
N LYS A 494 18.61 4.61 5.21
CA LYS A 494 17.26 4.66 5.80
C LYS A 494 16.94 6.06 6.34
N LEU A 495 17.88 6.72 7.01
CA LEU A 495 17.69 8.08 7.52
C LEU A 495 17.61 9.11 6.38
N LEU A 496 18.53 9.07 5.40
CA LEU A 496 18.55 10.03 4.28
C LEU A 496 17.28 9.98 3.42
N LYS A 497 16.67 8.80 3.23
CA LYS A 497 15.40 8.68 2.49
C LYS A 497 14.15 8.88 3.33
N SER A 498 14.29 9.05 4.65
CA SER A 498 13.13 9.08 5.55
C SER A 498 12.12 10.20 5.26
N PRO A 499 12.50 11.45 4.88
CA PRO A 499 11.52 12.47 4.51
C PRO A 499 10.62 12.05 3.34
N TYR A 500 11.21 11.42 2.33
CA TYR A 500 10.46 10.86 1.20
C TYR A 500 9.54 9.72 1.64
N ILE A 501 10.03 8.74 2.40
CA ILE A 501 9.22 7.59 2.86
C ILE A 501 8.06 8.03 3.77
N GLN A 502 8.29 8.96 4.69
CA GLN A 502 7.23 9.47 5.57
C GLN A 502 6.12 10.18 4.79
N THR A 503 6.48 10.84 3.69
CA THR A 503 5.51 11.49 2.81
C THR A 503 4.65 10.46 2.06
N LEU A 504 5.22 9.33 1.63
CA LEU A 504 4.46 8.24 1.02
C LEU A 504 3.45 7.59 1.98
N GLU A 505 3.78 7.56 3.27
CA GLU A 505 3.02 6.87 4.31
C GLU A 505 2.03 7.77 5.07
N MET A 506 1.78 8.99 4.59
CA MET A 506 0.78 9.88 5.19
C MET A 506 -0.63 9.24 5.20
N LYS A 507 -1.17 9.08 6.41
CA LYS A 507 -2.51 8.59 6.71
C LYS A 507 -3.44 9.71 7.17
N SER A 508 -2.90 10.70 7.87
CA SER A 508 -3.63 11.84 8.43
C SER A 508 -2.95 13.16 8.08
N ASP A 509 -3.68 14.27 8.26
CA ASP A 509 -3.09 15.60 8.07
C ASP A 509 -2.01 15.91 9.11
N LYS A 510 -2.03 15.30 10.31
CA LYS A 510 -1.03 15.51 11.36
C LYS A 510 0.29 14.77 11.09
N ASP A 511 0.33 13.86 10.11
CA ASP A 511 1.54 13.10 9.80
C ASP A 511 2.67 13.94 9.19
N TYR A 512 2.40 15.21 8.84
CA TYR A 512 3.46 16.18 8.53
C TYR A 512 4.50 16.30 9.66
N LEU A 513 4.11 16.04 10.91
CA LEU A 513 5.03 16.01 12.05
C LEU A 513 6.10 14.91 11.88
N TYR A 514 5.76 13.75 11.32
CA TYR A 514 6.75 12.70 11.06
C TYR A 514 7.70 13.07 9.93
N ILE A 515 7.19 13.79 8.91
CA ILE A 515 7.99 14.31 7.81
C ILE A 515 8.97 15.35 8.35
N GLU A 516 8.47 16.38 9.04
CA GLU A 516 9.30 17.43 9.64
C GLU A 516 10.33 16.86 10.61
N GLY A 517 9.91 15.93 11.49
CA GLY A 517 10.80 15.26 12.42
C GLY A 517 11.91 14.48 11.71
N SER A 518 11.63 13.87 10.56
CA SER A 518 12.65 13.20 9.75
C SER A 518 13.63 14.17 9.08
N ILE A 519 13.18 15.39 8.73
CA ILE A 519 14.06 16.47 8.24
C ILE A 519 14.97 16.96 9.37
N ILE A 520 14.40 17.26 10.54
CA ILE A 520 15.14 17.71 11.74
C ILE A 520 16.22 16.68 12.13
N GLN A 521 15.92 15.38 12.09
CA GLN A 521 16.87 14.33 12.43
C GLN A 521 18.13 14.33 11.54
N LEU A 522 18.03 14.79 10.29
CA LEU A 522 19.17 14.88 9.38
C LEU A 522 20.19 15.94 9.82
N GLN A 523 19.74 17.00 10.50
CA GLN A 523 20.60 18.11 10.92
C GLN A 523 21.81 17.63 11.75
N ALA A 524 21.62 16.61 12.59
CA ALA A 524 22.67 16.11 13.48
C ALA A 524 23.82 15.41 12.74
N MET A 525 23.55 14.85 11.55
CA MET A 525 24.51 14.05 10.77
C MET A 525 24.87 14.69 9.43
N TRP A 526 24.26 15.83 9.08
CA TRP A 526 24.35 16.44 7.75
C TRP A 526 25.80 16.68 7.29
N ASP A 527 26.60 17.38 8.09
CA ASP A 527 28.01 17.64 7.79
C ASP A 527 28.80 16.35 7.56
N SER A 528 28.56 15.32 8.39
CA SER A 528 29.16 14.00 8.20
C SER A 528 28.70 13.32 6.91
N TYR A 529 27.43 13.43 6.55
CA TYR A 529 26.90 12.83 5.32
C TYR A 529 27.43 13.52 4.07
N VAL A 530 27.59 14.85 4.10
CA VAL A 530 28.24 15.64 3.05
C VAL A 530 29.71 15.26 2.92
N ALA A 531 30.46 15.22 4.03
CA ALA A 531 31.87 14.87 4.04
C ALA A 531 32.15 13.44 3.54
N ASN A 532 31.19 12.51 3.71
CA ASN A 532 31.27 11.14 3.21
C ASN A 532 30.56 10.95 1.86
N GLU A 533 30.22 12.03 1.15
CA GLU A 533 29.61 12.02 -0.18
C GLU A 533 28.28 11.25 -0.27
N LEU A 534 27.52 11.10 0.83
CA LEU A 534 26.23 10.40 0.84
C LEU A 534 25.09 11.28 0.30
N THR A 535 25.16 12.59 0.53
CA THR A 535 24.20 13.60 0.08
C THR A 535 24.58 14.17 -1.28
N ASN A 536 23.59 14.55 -2.08
CA ASN A 536 23.77 15.16 -3.41
C ASN A 536 24.05 16.67 -3.31
N THR A 537 24.99 17.05 -2.45
CA THR A 537 25.47 18.43 -2.27
C THR A 537 26.85 18.44 -1.63
N SER A 538 27.61 19.52 -1.85
CA SER A 538 28.87 19.81 -1.17
C SER A 538 28.71 20.84 -0.03
N GLU A 539 27.49 21.30 0.22
CA GLU A 539 27.18 22.30 1.26
C GLU A 539 27.08 21.62 2.63
N SER A 540 28.04 21.87 3.52
CA SER A 540 28.07 21.33 4.89
C SER A 540 27.04 21.96 5.83
N GLU A 541 26.54 23.15 5.49
CA GLU A 541 25.46 23.79 6.23
C GLU A 541 24.13 23.07 5.96
N PHE A 542 23.35 22.86 7.02
CA PHE A 542 22.07 22.20 6.88
C PHE A 542 21.08 23.13 6.16
N PRO A 543 20.36 22.69 5.11
CA PRO A 543 19.63 23.61 4.22
C PRO A 543 18.42 24.30 4.85
N VAL A 544 17.92 23.80 5.98
CA VAL A 544 16.75 24.35 6.69
C VAL A 544 17.22 24.93 8.01
N GLU A 545 16.86 26.19 8.26
CA GLU A 545 17.15 26.86 9.53
C GLU A 545 16.03 26.60 10.53
N TYR A 546 16.40 26.22 11.76
CA TYR A 546 15.48 26.08 12.87
C TYR A 546 15.94 26.93 14.06
N THR A 547 14.99 27.63 14.66
CA THR A 547 15.15 28.26 15.96
C THR A 547 14.95 27.24 17.09
N GLU A 548 15.51 27.50 18.27
CA GLU A 548 15.28 26.64 19.45
C GLU A 548 13.78 26.51 19.78
N ALA A 549 13.01 27.61 19.62
CA ALA A 549 11.57 27.61 19.88
C ALA A 549 10.79 26.70 18.91
N GLU A 550 11.15 26.65 17.63
CA GLU A 550 10.52 25.77 16.65
C GLU A 550 10.79 24.30 16.95
N LEU A 551 12.01 23.96 17.36
CA LEU A 551 12.37 22.59 17.75
C LEU A 551 11.62 22.14 19.01
N ASP A 552 11.55 23.00 20.02
CA ASP A 552 10.83 22.71 21.26
C ASP A 552 9.31 22.56 21.01
N GLN A 553 8.74 23.41 20.15
CA GLN A 553 7.33 23.33 19.77
C GLN A 553 7.06 22.07 18.95
N HIS A 554 7.89 21.75 17.96
CA HIS A 554 7.75 20.53 17.16
C HIS A 554 7.78 19.28 18.04
N GLN A 555 8.70 19.23 19.01
CA GLN A 555 8.78 18.12 19.95
C GLN A 555 7.50 17.99 20.78
N THR A 556 6.94 19.11 21.24
CA THR A 556 5.68 19.14 22.01
C THR A 556 4.53 18.63 21.16
N ASP A 557 4.34 19.18 19.96
CA ASP A 557 3.29 18.80 19.01
C ASP A 557 3.37 17.29 18.66
N LEU A 558 4.58 16.77 18.44
CA LEU A 558 4.80 15.36 18.13
C LEU A 558 4.47 14.46 19.32
N GLN A 559 4.87 14.84 20.54
CA GLN A 559 4.56 14.07 21.75
C GLN A 559 3.05 14.03 22.02
N GLU A 560 2.37 15.17 21.86
CA GLU A 560 0.91 15.24 21.98
C GLU A 560 0.21 14.35 20.94
N PHE A 561 0.66 14.39 19.69
CA PHE A 561 0.09 13.57 18.63
C PHE A 561 0.36 12.06 18.84
N GLN A 562 1.54 11.69 19.32
CA GLN A 562 1.86 10.31 19.68
C GLN A 562 1.00 9.83 20.86
N LEU A 563 0.83 10.66 21.88
CA LEU A 563 -0.03 10.37 23.02
C LEU A 563 -1.49 10.19 22.58
N GLU A 564 -2.01 11.08 21.74
CA GLU A 564 -3.33 10.97 21.12
C GLU A 564 -3.48 9.63 20.38
N THR A 565 -2.48 9.27 19.57
CA THR A 565 -2.49 8.02 18.78
C THR A 565 -2.46 6.77 19.67
N VAL A 566 -1.65 6.76 20.73
CA VAL A 566 -1.53 5.61 21.63
C VAL A 566 -2.73 5.48 22.57
N SER A 567 -3.30 6.62 23.01
CA SER A 567 -4.47 6.65 23.90
C SER A 567 -5.79 6.42 23.16
N THR A 568 -5.83 6.62 21.85
CA THR A 568 -7.02 6.36 21.03
C THR A 568 -7.01 4.90 20.57
N PRO A 569 -7.92 4.06 21.08
CA PRO A 569 -7.92 2.66 20.67
C PRO A 569 -8.31 2.57 19.19
N PHE A 570 -7.73 1.60 18.47
CA PHE A 570 -7.90 1.43 17.03
C PHE A 570 -7.45 2.64 16.17
N ALA A 571 -6.66 3.59 16.71
CA ALA A 571 -6.12 4.70 15.92
C ALA A 571 -5.32 4.23 14.70
N ALA A 572 -4.56 3.12 14.85
CA ALA A 572 -3.79 2.53 13.77
C ALA A 572 -4.63 2.08 12.56
N SER A 573 -5.90 1.71 12.78
CA SER A 573 -6.87 1.36 11.73
C SER A 573 -7.79 2.54 11.37
N GLY A 574 -7.55 3.73 11.91
CA GLY A 574 -8.43 4.90 11.77
C GLY A 574 -9.79 4.69 12.41
N GLY A 575 -9.85 3.94 13.51
CA GLY A 575 -11.07 3.59 14.23
C GLY A 575 -11.88 2.46 13.59
N TRP A 576 -11.35 1.77 12.57
CA TRP A 576 -12.00 0.61 11.95
C TRP A 576 -11.80 -0.66 12.77
N ILE A 577 -12.87 -1.40 12.97
CA ILE A 577 -12.91 -2.65 13.74
C ILE A 577 -13.61 -3.72 12.89
N PRO A 578 -13.04 -4.94 12.75
CA PRO A 578 -13.74 -6.06 12.13
C PRO A 578 -15.14 -6.27 12.73
N GLN A 579 -16.11 -6.61 11.89
CA GLN A 579 -17.52 -6.54 12.29
C GLN A 579 -17.87 -7.49 13.45
N ASP A 580 -17.27 -8.67 13.48
CA ASP A 580 -17.43 -9.65 14.54
C ASP A 580 -16.88 -9.11 15.88
N ILE A 581 -15.66 -8.59 15.88
CA ILE A 581 -15.04 -7.96 17.06
C ILE A 581 -15.88 -6.76 17.52
N PHE A 582 -16.33 -5.93 16.58
CA PHE A 582 -17.20 -4.80 16.89
C PHE A 582 -18.49 -5.23 17.58
N ASN A 583 -19.14 -6.29 17.08
CA ASN A 583 -20.36 -6.83 17.68
C ASN A 583 -20.09 -7.37 19.08
N THR A 584 -19.03 -8.16 19.28
CA THR A 584 -18.62 -8.69 20.59
C THR A 584 -18.36 -7.55 21.59
N LEU A 585 -17.58 -6.55 21.21
CA LEU A 585 -17.28 -5.39 22.06
C LEU A 585 -18.54 -4.57 22.38
N LYS A 586 -19.49 -4.47 21.44
CA LYS A 586 -20.78 -3.81 21.68
C LYS A 586 -21.66 -4.61 22.64
N GLU A 587 -21.70 -5.93 22.51
CA GLU A 587 -22.43 -6.84 23.41
C GLU A 587 -21.87 -6.83 24.85
N GLN A 588 -20.54 -6.73 25.00
CA GLN A 588 -19.87 -6.54 26.29
C GLN A 588 -20.08 -5.13 26.88
N GLY A 589 -20.66 -4.20 26.10
CA GLY A 589 -20.84 -2.81 26.50
C GLY A 589 -19.52 -2.04 26.65
N ILE A 590 -18.46 -2.51 25.97
CA ILE A 590 -17.18 -1.83 25.81
C ILE A 590 -17.31 -0.77 24.71
N ILE A 591 -17.99 -1.08 23.61
CA ILE A 591 -18.41 -0.10 22.62
C ILE A 591 -19.84 0.35 22.93
N VAL A 592 -20.03 1.66 23.10
CA VAL A 592 -21.35 2.26 23.31
C VAL A 592 -21.65 3.30 22.23
N GLU A 593 -22.92 3.35 21.82
CA GLU A 593 -23.42 4.33 20.88
C GLU A 593 -23.68 5.66 21.61
N THR A 594 -23.19 6.76 21.05
CA THR A 594 -23.35 8.11 21.60
C THR A 594 -24.62 8.77 21.05
N GLU A 595 -25.08 9.85 21.68
CA GLU A 595 -26.33 10.54 21.29
C GLU A 595 -26.32 11.07 19.84
N ASP A 596 -25.14 11.38 19.31
CA ASP A 596 -24.91 11.80 17.92
C ASP A 596 -24.80 10.63 16.93
N GLY A 597 -25.01 9.39 17.38
CA GLY A 597 -24.99 8.18 16.54
C GLY A 597 -23.58 7.73 16.13
N GLN A 598 -22.56 8.16 16.87
CA GLN A 598 -21.18 7.68 16.79
C GLN A 598 -20.95 6.58 17.83
N TYR A 599 -19.73 6.05 17.91
CA TYR A 599 -19.36 5.06 18.92
C TYR A 599 -18.15 5.54 19.73
N LYS A 600 -18.17 5.23 21.03
CA LYS A 600 -17.01 5.42 21.92
C LYS A 600 -16.70 4.14 22.67
N LEU A 601 -15.47 4.07 23.15
CA LEU A 601 -15.00 2.98 24.00
C LEU A 601 -15.10 3.39 25.47
N GLU A 602 -15.73 2.54 26.28
CA GLU A 602 -15.77 2.66 27.74
C GLU A 602 -14.49 2.03 28.33
N THR A 603 -13.43 2.83 28.40
CA THR A 603 -12.08 2.39 28.80
C THR A 603 -12.02 1.79 30.21
N GLU A 604 -12.92 2.18 31.11
CA GLU A 604 -12.99 1.63 32.49
C GLU A 604 -13.35 0.14 32.49
N LYS A 605 -14.20 -0.31 31.56
CA LYS A 605 -14.61 -1.73 31.46
C LYS A 605 -13.58 -2.63 30.77
N MET A 606 -12.66 -2.06 29.99
CA MET A 606 -11.57 -2.83 29.38
C MET A 606 -10.50 -3.26 30.39
N LEU A 607 -10.40 -2.56 31.52
CA LEU A 607 -9.44 -2.87 32.59
C LEU A 607 -9.97 -3.95 33.56
N ASP A 608 -11.28 -4.23 33.54
CA ASP A 608 -11.94 -5.20 34.42
C ASP A 608 -11.94 -6.64 33.86
N GLU A 609 -11.70 -6.82 32.56
CA GLU A 609 -11.61 -8.15 31.93
C GLU A 609 -10.15 -8.60 31.79
N GLU A 610 -9.63 -9.30 32.80
CA GLU A 610 -8.44 -10.16 32.61
C GLU A 610 -8.72 -11.17 31.49
N PRO A 611 -7.75 -11.48 30.61
CA PRO A 611 -7.94 -12.44 29.54
C PRO A 611 -8.22 -13.82 30.14
N LYS A 612 -9.44 -14.34 29.92
CA LYS A 612 -9.70 -15.77 30.10
C LYS A 612 -8.86 -16.52 29.06
N GLN A 613 -7.93 -17.32 29.53
CA GLN A 613 -7.27 -18.35 28.73
C GLN A 613 -8.33 -19.39 28.36
N ASP A 614 -8.69 -19.46 27.08
CA ASP A 614 -9.24 -20.67 26.46
C ASP A 614 -8.35 -21.06 25.26
#